data_AF-A0AAV6Y9C7-F1
#
_entry.id   AF-A0AAV6Y9C7-F1
#
_cell.length_a   1.000
_cell.length_b   1.000
_cell.length_c   1.000
_cell.angle_alpha   90.00
_cell.angle_beta   90.00
_cell.angle_gamma   90.00
#
_symmetry.space_group_name_H-M   'P 1'
#
loop_
_entity.id
_entity.type
_entity.pdbx_description
1 polymer ?
#
loop_
_entity_poly.entity_id
_entity_poly.type
_entity_poly.pdbx_seq_one_letter_code
_entity_poly.pdbx_strand_id
1 'polypeptide(L)'
;MKCLGLLPDHDITLEAAWPELFTDHKGKYWEVPESVSLDCSSLVSESGLRYRFGIHKNGGIPQSVDSLNGEAPNALLPGVCAKAAVSYEKSKDLWRQNETKEDVMIETEKGRFWLPSYDIRLKEPHAAISGIIGGTCEAWFTSEAKDRSRFGADLFGSACYTFQHGKFRKAFGDLSRIDARLNIGSASALAKKVTNLFRSVQSNQSTNIRLNLIAQQQVAGPIVFRVDSKFALDSSSGRYGPQLEDLIYSLNYSLRLLQSGKVVAWYSPVRKEGMIELRLFEF
;
A
#
# COMPACT_ATOMS: atom_id res chain seq x y z
N MET A 1 -0.31 19.93 -8.97
CA MET A 1 -0.14 20.62 -10.27
C MET A 1 0.79 19.76 -11.12
N LYS A 2 0.31 19.10 -12.19
CA LYS A 2 1.15 18.26 -13.07
C LYS A 2 1.92 19.16 -14.04
N CYS A 3 3.24 19.26 -13.90
CA CYS A 3 4.09 19.95 -14.87
C CYS A 3 4.31 19.06 -16.10
N LEU A 4 3.31 19.01 -16.99
CA LEU A 4 3.40 18.39 -18.31
C LEU A 4 4.32 19.25 -19.20
N GLY A 5 5.56 18.85 -19.44
CA GLY A 5 6.38 19.53 -20.45
C GLY A 5 7.83 19.10 -20.62
N LEU A 6 8.55 18.66 -19.57
CA LEU A 6 9.99 18.38 -19.69
C LEU A 6 10.39 16.90 -19.55
N LEU A 7 9.56 16.05 -18.95
CA LEU A 7 9.85 14.63 -18.74
C LEU A 7 8.56 13.81 -18.96
N PRO A 8 8.37 13.19 -20.13
CA PRO A 8 7.11 12.51 -20.47
C PRO A 8 6.87 11.24 -19.64
N ASP A 9 7.95 10.60 -19.15
CA ASP A 9 7.90 9.35 -18.40
C ASP A 9 8.10 9.53 -16.89
N HIS A 10 7.93 10.76 -16.39
CA HIS A 10 8.15 11.08 -14.99
C HIS A 10 7.01 11.91 -14.42
N ASP A 11 6.60 11.54 -13.22
CA ASP A 11 5.71 12.34 -12.39
C ASP A 11 6.56 13.17 -11.42
N ILE A 12 6.40 14.50 -11.50
CA ILE A 12 6.98 15.45 -10.56
C ILE A 12 5.88 15.90 -9.60
N THR A 13 6.13 15.75 -8.30
CA THR A 13 5.21 16.10 -7.22
C THR A 13 5.89 17.09 -6.29
N LEU A 14 5.25 18.24 -6.08
CA LEU A 14 5.63 19.22 -5.08
C LEU A 14 4.51 19.27 -4.05
N GLU A 15 4.84 18.96 -2.79
CA GLU A 15 3.92 19.04 -1.66
C GLU A 15 4.49 20.03 -0.65
N ALA A 16 3.62 20.88 -0.11
CA ALA A 16 3.97 21.82 0.94
C ALA A 16 2.76 21.94 1.87
N ALA A 17 2.99 21.80 3.18
CA ALA A 17 1.93 21.82 4.17
C ALA A 17 2.38 22.54 5.45
N TRP A 18 1.42 23.22 6.08
CA TRP A 18 1.61 24.05 7.27
C TRP A 18 0.30 24.17 8.07
N PRO A 19 0.13 23.44 9.18
CA PRO A 19 0.91 22.26 9.60
C PRO A 19 0.54 21.00 8.78
N GLU A 20 1.41 19.99 8.78
CA GLU A 20 1.13 18.68 8.19
C GLU A 20 0.90 17.61 9.25
N LEU A 21 -0.08 16.74 9.02
CA LEU A 21 -0.40 15.61 9.90
C LEU A 21 0.14 14.30 9.30
N PHE A 22 1.10 13.69 9.98
CA PHE A 22 1.69 12.41 9.62
C PHE A 22 1.16 11.28 10.50
N THR A 23 0.89 10.12 9.90
CA THR A 23 0.62 8.90 10.66
C THR A 23 1.88 8.03 10.71
N ASP A 24 2.31 7.65 11.90
CA ASP A 24 3.43 6.73 12.06
C ASP A 24 3.03 5.27 11.78
N HIS A 25 4.03 4.39 11.79
CA HIS A 25 3.81 2.97 11.56
C HIS A 25 2.97 2.26 12.64
N LYS A 26 2.82 2.86 13.82
CA LYS A 26 2.00 2.37 14.93
C LYS A 26 0.59 2.98 14.90
N GLY A 27 0.26 3.76 13.87
CA GLY A 27 -1.04 4.41 13.72
C GLY A 27 -1.19 5.68 14.57
N LYS A 28 -0.11 6.23 15.14
CA LYS A 28 -0.15 7.48 15.90
C LYS A 28 -0.03 8.69 14.99
N TYR A 29 -0.75 9.75 15.32
CA TYR A 29 -0.67 11.01 14.60
C TYR A 29 0.42 11.93 15.16
N TRP A 30 1.15 12.55 14.24
CA TRP A 30 2.24 13.49 14.49
C TRP A 30 1.99 14.76 13.69
N GLU A 31 1.95 15.89 14.36
CA GLU A 31 1.87 17.20 13.74
C GLU A 31 3.29 17.72 13.49
N VAL A 32 3.58 18.05 12.23
CA VAL A 32 4.84 18.65 11.80
C VAL A 32 4.54 20.10 11.39
N PRO A 33 5.18 21.10 12.04
CA PRO A 33 4.89 22.51 11.78
C PRO A 33 5.10 22.94 10.34
N GLU A 34 6.17 22.45 9.71
CA GLU A 34 6.54 22.75 8.33
C GLU A 34 6.97 21.46 7.62
N SER A 35 6.36 21.16 6.48
CA SER A 35 6.91 20.16 5.56
C SER A 35 6.80 20.61 4.12
N VAL A 36 7.90 20.43 3.38
CA VAL A 36 7.99 20.69 1.94
C VAL A 36 8.74 19.53 1.29
N SER A 37 8.14 18.90 0.29
CA SER A 37 8.74 17.80 -0.47
C SER A 37 8.69 18.09 -1.97
N LEU A 38 9.78 17.78 -2.66
CA LEU A 38 9.85 17.78 -4.11
C LEU A 38 10.34 16.41 -4.56
N ASP A 39 9.49 15.66 -5.23
CA ASP A 39 9.74 14.29 -5.67
C ASP A 39 9.61 14.16 -7.18
N CYS A 40 10.51 13.38 -7.78
CA CYS A 40 10.43 12.93 -9.16
C CYS A 40 10.41 11.40 -9.16
N SER A 41 9.38 10.81 -9.74
CA SER A 41 9.21 9.36 -9.86
C SER A 41 9.01 8.94 -11.30
N SER A 42 9.65 7.85 -11.71
CA SER A 42 9.41 7.22 -13.01
C SER A 42 7.99 6.66 -13.08
N LEU A 43 7.34 6.79 -14.23
CA LEU A 43 6.09 6.09 -14.53
C LEU A 43 6.28 4.57 -14.60
N VAL A 44 5.17 3.84 -14.59
CA VAL A 44 5.18 2.38 -14.66
C VAL A 44 5.76 1.93 -16.01
N SER A 45 6.94 1.29 -15.97
CA SER A 45 7.60 0.71 -17.13
C SER A 45 7.23 -0.77 -17.30
N GLU A 46 7.14 -1.26 -18.54
CA GLU A 46 6.97 -2.68 -18.86
C GLU A 46 8.09 -3.57 -18.28
N SER A 47 9.28 -3.00 -18.09
CA SER A 47 10.41 -3.70 -17.49
C SER A 47 10.17 -4.07 -16.02
N GLY A 48 9.26 -3.35 -15.35
CA GLY A 48 9.01 -3.43 -13.90
C GLY A 48 9.96 -2.57 -13.06
N LEU A 49 10.95 -1.91 -13.68
CA LEU A 49 11.85 -0.99 -12.98
C LEU A 49 11.12 0.31 -12.66
N ARG A 50 11.25 0.75 -11.41
CA ARG A 50 10.82 2.08 -10.95
C ARG A 50 11.91 2.73 -10.12
N TYR A 51 12.02 4.04 -10.22
CA TYR A 51 12.87 4.83 -9.36
C TYR A 51 12.17 6.13 -8.95
N ARG A 52 12.54 6.62 -7.77
CA ARG A 52 12.08 7.89 -7.23
C ARG A 52 13.27 8.60 -6.60
N PHE A 53 13.38 9.90 -6.79
CA PHE A 53 14.31 10.73 -6.06
C PHE A 53 13.64 12.04 -5.69
N GLY A 54 13.97 12.57 -4.53
CA GLY A 54 13.33 13.77 -4.03
C GLY A 54 14.11 14.44 -2.93
N ILE A 55 13.75 15.69 -2.67
CA ILE A 55 14.27 16.49 -1.57
C ILE A 55 13.11 16.79 -0.63
N HIS A 56 13.32 16.51 0.65
CA HIS A 56 12.35 16.74 1.71
C HIS A 56 12.96 17.69 2.74
N LYS A 57 12.20 18.71 3.11
CA LYS A 57 12.52 19.63 4.19
C LYS A 57 11.41 19.56 5.23
N ASN A 58 11.79 19.27 6.46
CA ASN A 58 10.91 19.39 7.62
C ASN A 58 11.43 20.50 8.54
N GLY A 59 10.53 21.31 9.07
CA GLY A 59 10.84 22.39 10.01
C GLY A 59 10.04 22.27 11.30
N GLY A 60 10.65 22.72 12.40
CA GLY A 60 10.08 22.64 13.74
C GLY A 60 10.15 21.25 14.37
N ILE A 61 9.78 21.18 15.65
CA ILE A 61 9.80 19.93 16.43
C ILE A 61 8.45 19.23 16.27
N PRO A 62 8.41 17.97 15.78
CA PRO A 62 7.17 17.22 15.65
C PRO A 62 6.50 17.00 17.01
N GLN A 63 5.17 17.18 17.06
CA GLN A 63 4.38 16.96 18.27
C GLN A 63 3.43 15.78 18.07
N SER A 64 3.30 14.91 19.08
CA SER A 64 2.32 13.82 19.03
C SER A 64 0.95 14.34 19.43
N VAL A 65 -0.06 14.05 18.61
CA VAL A 65 -1.46 14.47 18.86
C VAL A 65 -2.09 13.64 19.98
N ASP A 66 -1.77 12.34 20.03
CA ASP A 66 -2.46 11.39 20.92
C ASP A 66 -1.66 10.96 22.16
N SER A 67 -0.36 11.24 22.23
CA SER A 67 0.48 10.72 23.33
C SER A 67 1.51 11.73 23.87
N LEU A 68 1.48 11.94 25.19
CA LEU A 68 2.37 12.87 25.91
C LEU A 68 3.86 12.50 25.86
N ASN A 69 4.22 11.24 25.57
CA ASN A 69 5.60 10.75 25.65
C ASN A 69 5.89 9.67 24.59
N GLY A 70 6.12 10.09 23.35
CA GLY A 70 6.68 9.25 22.29
C GLY A 70 7.91 9.94 21.68
N GLU A 71 8.94 9.17 21.33
CA GLU A 71 10.03 9.70 20.52
C GLU A 71 9.55 9.81 19.06
N ALA A 72 9.75 10.98 18.46
CA ALA A 72 9.34 11.23 17.08
C ALA A 72 10.13 10.32 16.12
N PRO A 73 9.49 9.75 15.09
CA PRO A 73 10.20 9.04 14.05
C PRO A 73 11.31 9.91 13.45
N ASN A 74 12.50 9.33 13.28
CA ASN A 74 13.65 10.07 12.72
C ASN A 74 13.29 10.78 11.40
N ALA A 75 12.45 10.16 10.57
CA ALA A 75 11.99 10.74 9.29
C ALA A 75 11.28 12.11 9.43
N LEU A 76 10.67 12.41 10.59
CA LEU A 76 9.95 13.66 10.85
C LEU A 76 10.83 14.74 11.50
N LEU A 77 12.03 14.40 11.97
CA LEU A 77 12.91 15.37 12.62
C LEU A 77 13.32 16.49 11.64
N PRO A 78 13.47 17.73 12.13
CA PRO A 78 13.79 18.88 11.30
C PRO A 78 15.13 18.76 10.58
N GLY A 79 15.14 19.18 9.32
CA GLY A 79 16.28 19.08 8.43
C GLY A 79 15.91 18.98 6.96
N VAL A 80 16.93 19.01 6.10
CA VAL A 80 16.83 18.83 4.65
C VAL A 80 17.49 17.51 4.26
N CYS A 81 16.74 16.68 3.54
CA CYS A 81 17.14 15.35 3.11
C CYS A 81 16.93 15.15 1.61
N ALA A 82 17.93 14.63 0.92
CA ALA A 82 17.72 13.96 -0.36
C ALA A 82 17.42 12.49 -0.12
N LYS A 83 16.38 11.97 -0.77
CA LYS A 83 16.02 10.56 -0.77
C LYS A 83 16.05 10.05 -2.20
N ALA A 84 16.50 8.82 -2.38
CA ALA A 84 16.31 8.09 -3.62
C ALA A 84 15.91 6.65 -3.33
N ALA A 85 15.14 6.07 -4.23
CA ALA A 85 14.66 4.71 -4.17
C ALA A 85 14.67 4.10 -5.57
N VAL A 86 15.03 2.83 -5.65
CA VAL A 86 14.95 2.02 -6.87
C VAL A 86 14.27 0.71 -6.52
N SER A 87 13.31 0.28 -7.33
CA SER A 87 12.60 -0.97 -7.15
C SER A 87 12.40 -1.68 -8.47
N TYR A 88 12.34 -3.00 -8.41
CA TYR A 88 12.03 -3.88 -9.51
C TYR A 88 10.82 -4.73 -9.13
N GLU A 89 9.77 -4.65 -9.94
CA GLU A 89 8.57 -5.45 -9.79
C GLU A 89 8.45 -6.50 -10.89
N LYS A 90 8.03 -7.70 -10.50
CA LYS A 90 7.64 -8.75 -11.44
C LYS A 90 6.32 -9.36 -10.99
N SER A 91 5.43 -9.59 -11.93
CA SER A 91 4.20 -10.36 -11.71
C SER A 91 4.11 -11.48 -12.73
N LYS A 92 3.53 -12.61 -12.32
CA LYS A 92 3.24 -13.74 -13.19
C LYS A 92 1.87 -14.31 -12.84
N ASP A 93 1.01 -14.36 -13.84
CA ASP A 93 -0.27 -15.06 -13.76
C ASP A 93 0.01 -16.57 -13.82
N LEU A 94 -0.38 -17.29 -12.78
CA LEU A 94 -0.39 -18.75 -12.75
C LEU A 94 -1.56 -19.29 -13.57
N TRP A 95 -2.68 -18.59 -13.49
CA TRP A 95 -3.91 -18.90 -14.20
C TRP A 95 -4.71 -17.61 -14.40
N ARG A 96 -5.34 -17.45 -15.56
CA ARG A 96 -6.26 -16.37 -15.86
C ARG A 96 -7.25 -16.83 -16.90
N GLN A 97 -8.54 -16.56 -16.67
CA GLN A 97 -9.56 -16.81 -17.67
C GLN A 97 -9.98 -15.47 -18.28
N ASN A 98 -9.55 -15.25 -19.53
CA ASN A 98 -9.94 -14.06 -20.28
C ASN A 98 -11.44 -14.11 -20.60
N GLU A 99 -12.07 -12.94 -20.56
CA GLU A 99 -13.48 -12.77 -20.93
C GLU A 99 -13.66 -12.97 -22.43
N THR A 100 -14.55 -13.88 -22.83
CA THR A 100 -14.96 -14.03 -24.23
C THR A 100 -16.23 -13.23 -24.52
N LYS A 101 -16.46 -12.89 -25.80
CA LYS A 101 -17.67 -12.16 -26.23
C LYS A 101 -18.96 -12.92 -25.91
N GLU A 102 -18.91 -14.25 -25.93
CA GLU A 102 -20.03 -15.13 -25.61
C GLU A 102 -20.39 -15.07 -24.13
N ASP A 103 -19.41 -14.95 -23.23
CA ASP A 103 -19.69 -14.84 -21.80
C ASP A 103 -20.54 -13.59 -21.46
N VAL A 104 -20.37 -12.52 -22.25
CA VAL A 104 -21.03 -11.22 -22.00
C VAL A 104 -22.42 -11.16 -22.63
N MET A 105 -22.67 -11.98 -23.65
CA MET A 105 -23.93 -11.99 -24.40
C MET A 105 -24.82 -13.13 -23.90
N ILE A 106 -25.89 -12.79 -23.18
CA ILE A 106 -26.87 -13.76 -22.69
C ILE A 106 -28.00 -13.88 -23.70
N GLU A 107 -28.22 -15.10 -24.21
CA GLU A 107 -29.41 -15.42 -24.99
C GLU A 107 -30.58 -15.71 -24.05
N THR A 108 -31.62 -14.90 -24.14
CA THR A 108 -32.91 -15.13 -23.48
C THR A 108 -33.97 -15.31 -24.57
N GLU A 109 -35.14 -15.87 -24.25
CA GLU A 109 -36.28 -16.00 -25.18
C GLU A 109 -36.69 -14.67 -25.86
N LYS A 110 -36.30 -13.53 -25.29
CA LYS A 110 -36.56 -12.17 -25.79
C LYS A 110 -35.41 -11.56 -26.62
N GLY A 111 -34.34 -12.32 -26.89
CA GLY A 111 -33.17 -11.88 -27.65
C GLY A 111 -31.85 -11.93 -26.88
N ARG A 112 -30.80 -11.36 -27.49
CA ARG A 112 -29.43 -11.30 -26.92
C ARG A 112 -29.26 -10.03 -26.08
N PHE A 113 -28.92 -10.19 -24.81
CA PHE A 113 -28.65 -9.08 -23.88
C PHE A 113 -27.17 -9.03 -23.49
N TRP A 114 -26.63 -7.81 -23.40
CA TRP A 114 -25.27 -7.57 -22.92
C TRP A 114 -25.27 -7.46 -21.39
N LEU A 115 -24.59 -8.38 -20.70
CA LEU A 115 -24.48 -8.41 -19.24
C LEU A 115 -23.01 -8.36 -18.79
N PRO A 116 -22.44 -7.16 -18.58
CA PRO A 116 -21.07 -7.03 -18.12
C PRO A 116 -20.93 -7.43 -16.66
N SER A 117 -19.69 -7.62 -16.20
CA SER A 117 -19.39 -7.63 -14.76
C SER A 117 -19.94 -6.39 -14.07
N TYR A 118 -20.31 -6.50 -12.80
CA TYR A 118 -20.63 -5.33 -11.97
C TYR A 118 -19.42 -4.38 -11.83
N ASP A 119 -18.20 -4.94 -11.92
CA ASP A 119 -16.94 -4.19 -11.96
C ASP A 119 -16.02 -4.81 -13.05
N ILE A 120 -15.64 -4.02 -14.05
CA ILE A 120 -14.78 -4.46 -15.16
C ILE A 120 -13.42 -4.99 -14.65
N ARG A 121 -12.90 -4.50 -13.52
CA ARG A 121 -11.61 -4.97 -12.97
C ARG A 121 -11.69 -6.39 -12.41
N LEU A 122 -12.89 -6.86 -12.12
CA LEU A 122 -13.17 -8.18 -11.53
C LEU A 122 -13.77 -9.16 -12.54
N LYS A 123 -13.81 -8.80 -13.82
CA LYS A 123 -14.42 -9.62 -14.88
C LYS A 123 -13.62 -10.89 -15.23
N GLU A 124 -12.32 -10.89 -14.92
CA GLU A 124 -11.38 -11.96 -15.24
C GLU A 124 -10.86 -12.62 -13.96
N PRO A 125 -11.32 -13.84 -13.64
CA PRO A 125 -10.79 -14.58 -12.52
C PRO A 125 -9.36 -15.01 -12.85
N HIS A 126 -8.49 -14.91 -11.86
CA HIS A 126 -7.06 -15.15 -12.02
C HIS A 126 -6.42 -15.57 -10.70
N ALA A 127 -5.27 -16.21 -10.83
CA ALA A 127 -4.34 -16.48 -9.76
C ALA A 127 -2.98 -15.94 -10.18
N ALA A 128 -2.40 -15.03 -9.42
CA ALA A 128 -1.12 -14.41 -9.76
C ALA A 128 -0.19 -14.31 -8.54
N ILE A 129 1.10 -14.48 -8.80
CA ILE A 129 2.17 -14.19 -7.85
C ILE A 129 2.90 -12.96 -8.35
N SER A 130 3.10 -11.98 -7.48
CA SER A 130 3.95 -10.83 -7.76
C SER A 130 4.95 -10.57 -6.65
N GLY A 131 6.05 -9.91 -7.00
CA GLY A 131 7.12 -9.60 -6.09
C GLY A 131 7.75 -8.27 -6.44
N ILE A 132 8.18 -7.55 -5.41
CA ILE A 132 8.93 -6.30 -5.51
C ILE A 132 10.20 -6.48 -4.69
N ILE A 133 11.33 -6.06 -5.25
CA ILE A 133 12.59 -5.88 -4.51
C ILE A 133 13.12 -4.48 -4.78
N GLY A 134 13.71 -3.83 -3.81
CA GLY A 134 14.22 -2.48 -3.98
C GLY A 134 15.19 -2.04 -2.91
N GLY A 135 15.78 -0.89 -3.16
CA GLY A 135 16.68 -0.20 -2.25
C GLY A 135 16.26 1.25 -2.09
N THR A 136 16.54 1.80 -0.92
CA THR A 136 16.40 3.21 -0.61
C THR A 136 17.74 3.74 -0.11
N CYS A 137 18.03 4.99 -0.41
CA CYS A 137 19.11 5.74 0.21
C CYS A 137 18.61 7.13 0.59
N GLU A 138 19.15 7.65 1.68
CA GLU A 138 18.86 8.97 2.20
C GLU A 138 20.15 9.68 2.58
N ALA A 139 20.22 10.97 2.29
CA ALA A 139 21.34 11.83 2.63
C ALA A 139 20.80 13.11 3.28
N TRP A 140 21.32 13.45 4.46
CA TRP A 140 20.90 14.62 5.22
C TRP A 140 21.94 15.73 5.07
N PHE A 141 21.51 16.87 4.53
CA PHE A 141 22.36 18.06 4.33
C PHE A 141 22.34 18.95 5.57
N THR A 142 21.16 19.12 6.15
CA THR A 142 20.97 19.82 7.41
C THR A 142 20.17 18.92 8.35
N SER A 143 20.62 18.82 9.60
CA SER A 143 19.93 18.08 10.64
C SER A 143 20.08 18.86 11.93
N GLU A 144 18.97 19.23 12.54
CA GLU A 144 18.97 19.85 13.87
C GLU A 144 19.01 18.77 14.98
N ALA A 145 18.84 17.50 14.61
CA ALA A 145 18.98 16.35 15.51
C ALA A 145 20.47 15.97 15.70
N LYS A 146 20.90 15.90 16.98
CA LYS A 146 22.30 15.67 17.39
C LYS A 146 22.87 14.30 16.99
N ASP A 147 22.06 13.24 16.95
CA ASP A 147 22.52 11.85 16.76
C ASP A 147 22.14 11.25 15.40
N ARG A 148 21.79 12.08 14.43
CA ARG A 148 21.33 11.61 13.11
C ARG A 148 22.50 11.26 12.19
N SER A 149 22.50 10.06 11.61
CA SER A 149 23.44 9.69 10.56
C SER A 149 23.22 10.53 9.29
N ARG A 150 24.30 11.09 8.74
CA ARG A 150 24.26 11.92 7.51
C ARG A 150 23.86 11.14 6.27
N PHE A 151 24.02 9.82 6.27
CA PHE A 151 23.66 8.93 5.18
C PHE A 151 22.99 7.67 5.73
N GLY A 152 21.98 7.18 5.02
CA GLY A 152 21.27 5.94 5.29
C GLY A 152 21.03 5.17 3.99
N ALA A 153 21.10 3.85 4.05
CA ALA A 153 20.72 2.99 2.93
C ALA A 153 20.06 1.72 3.47
N ASP A 154 19.00 1.29 2.81
CA ASP A 154 18.26 0.10 3.18
C ASP A 154 17.70 -0.62 1.96
N LEU A 155 17.39 -1.90 2.13
CA LEU A 155 16.74 -2.73 1.13
C LEU A 155 15.33 -3.07 1.61
N PHE A 156 14.40 -3.17 0.68
CA PHE A 156 13.03 -3.57 0.97
C PHE A 156 12.56 -4.60 -0.06
N GLY A 157 11.51 -5.33 0.30
CA GLY A 157 10.89 -6.26 -0.62
C GLY A 157 9.46 -6.57 -0.23
N SER A 158 8.69 -7.09 -1.18
CA SER A 158 7.38 -7.65 -0.90
C SER A 158 7.07 -8.81 -1.82
N ALA A 159 6.33 -9.79 -1.32
CA ALA A 159 5.76 -10.87 -2.11
C ALA A 159 4.24 -10.83 -1.95
N CYS A 160 3.51 -10.97 -3.05
CA CYS A 160 2.06 -10.96 -3.08
C CYS A 160 1.55 -12.19 -3.82
N TYR A 161 0.53 -12.82 -3.25
CA TYR A 161 -0.26 -13.85 -3.90
C TYR A 161 -1.70 -13.36 -3.97
N THR A 162 -2.29 -13.43 -5.16
CA THR A 162 -3.67 -13.02 -5.41
C THR A 162 -4.41 -14.18 -6.04
N PHE A 163 -5.59 -14.48 -5.52
CA PHE A 163 -6.47 -15.50 -6.04
C PHE A 163 -7.88 -14.95 -6.10
N GLN A 164 -8.44 -14.88 -7.30
CA GLN A 164 -9.81 -14.46 -7.54
C GLN A 164 -10.58 -15.58 -8.23
N HIS A 165 -11.68 -15.96 -7.61
CA HIS A 165 -12.67 -16.87 -8.16
C HIS A 165 -13.93 -16.12 -8.60
N GLY A 166 -14.40 -16.45 -9.80
CA GLY A 166 -15.63 -15.92 -10.38
C GLY A 166 -15.49 -14.56 -11.10
N LYS A 167 -16.53 -14.23 -11.87
CA LYS A 167 -16.52 -13.11 -12.85
C LYS A 167 -17.30 -11.88 -12.37
N PHE A 168 -17.86 -11.94 -11.16
CA PHE A 168 -18.66 -10.86 -10.54
C PHE A 168 -19.80 -10.34 -11.43
N ARG A 169 -20.59 -11.25 -12.01
CA ARG A 169 -21.74 -11.00 -12.89
C ARG A 169 -23.05 -11.47 -12.32
N LYS A 170 -23.06 -12.62 -11.64
CA LYS A 170 -24.27 -13.23 -11.10
C LYS A 170 -24.75 -12.49 -9.86
N ALA A 171 -26.01 -12.70 -9.50
CA ALA A 171 -26.60 -12.06 -8.34
C ALA A 171 -26.02 -12.56 -7.00
N PHE A 172 -25.45 -13.76 -6.92
CA PHE A 172 -24.95 -14.31 -5.65
C PHE A 172 -23.77 -15.26 -5.88
N GLY A 173 -22.82 -15.27 -4.95
CA GLY A 173 -21.76 -16.29 -4.85
C GLY A 173 -20.78 -16.37 -6.02
N ASP A 174 -20.63 -15.30 -6.80
CA ASP A 174 -19.83 -15.26 -8.04
C ASP A 174 -18.54 -14.46 -7.92
N LEU A 175 -18.22 -13.94 -6.73
CA LEU A 175 -16.91 -13.36 -6.47
C LEU A 175 -16.43 -13.76 -5.08
N SER A 176 -15.28 -14.41 -5.07
CA SER A 176 -14.48 -14.66 -3.88
C SER A 176 -13.03 -14.33 -4.24
N ARG A 177 -12.39 -13.45 -3.48
CA ARG A 177 -11.00 -13.04 -3.73
C ARG A 177 -10.21 -13.02 -2.44
N ILE A 178 -8.99 -13.52 -2.52
CA ILE A 178 -8.03 -13.53 -1.42
C ILE A 178 -6.73 -12.94 -1.96
N ASP A 179 -6.21 -11.93 -1.28
CA ASP A 179 -4.89 -11.37 -1.55
C ASP A 179 -4.05 -11.47 -0.27
N ALA A 180 -2.87 -12.06 -0.37
CA ALA A 180 -1.92 -12.19 0.73
C ALA A 180 -0.61 -11.51 0.33
N ARG A 181 -0.20 -10.48 1.08
CA ARG A 181 1.00 -9.70 0.80
C ARG A 181 1.92 -9.67 2.01
N LEU A 182 3.13 -10.17 1.83
CA LEU A 182 4.22 -10.06 2.79
C LEU A 182 5.11 -8.89 2.41
N ASN A 183 5.29 -7.93 3.31
CA ASN A 183 6.17 -6.78 3.14
C ASN A 183 7.35 -6.87 4.11
N ILE A 184 8.52 -6.56 3.61
CA ILE A 184 9.79 -6.49 4.32
C ILE A 184 10.31 -5.07 4.15
N GLY A 185 10.18 -4.26 5.21
CA GLY A 185 10.53 -2.84 5.17
C GLY A 185 12.04 -2.57 5.29
N SER A 186 12.79 -3.47 5.94
CA SER A 186 14.24 -3.35 6.14
C SER A 186 14.91 -4.71 6.06
N ALA A 187 15.35 -5.09 4.86
CA ALA A 187 16.09 -6.33 4.64
C ALA A 187 17.51 -6.25 5.23
N SER A 188 18.08 -5.05 5.38
CA SER A 188 19.39 -4.88 6.02
C SER A 188 19.32 -5.14 7.54
N ALA A 189 18.28 -4.66 8.21
CA ALA A 189 18.04 -4.98 9.63
C ALA A 189 17.71 -6.47 9.81
N LEU A 190 16.98 -7.07 8.88
CA LEU A 190 16.71 -8.51 8.89
C LEU A 190 17.96 -9.36 8.72
N ALA A 191 18.80 -9.05 7.73
CA ALA A 191 20.05 -9.78 7.52
C ALA A 191 20.95 -9.69 8.75
N LYS A 192 21.10 -8.49 9.33
CA LYS A 192 21.85 -8.29 10.59
C LYS A 192 21.27 -9.11 11.74
N LYS A 193 19.94 -9.13 11.92
CA LYS A 193 19.27 -9.93 12.97
C LYS A 193 19.50 -11.42 12.76
N VAL A 194 19.37 -11.94 11.54
CA VAL A 194 19.64 -13.35 11.23
C VAL A 194 21.10 -13.70 11.49
N THR A 195 22.06 -12.89 11.04
CA THR A 195 23.48 -13.13 11.33
C THR A 195 23.81 -13.07 12.82
N ASN A 196 23.13 -12.21 13.59
CA ASN A 196 23.33 -12.07 15.03
C ASN A 196 22.68 -13.21 15.81
N LEU A 197 21.55 -13.75 15.35
CA LEU A 197 20.95 -14.99 15.89
C LEU A 197 21.91 -16.17 15.75
N PHE A 198 22.64 -16.27 14.62
CA PHE A 198 23.70 -17.27 14.44
C PHE A 198 24.98 -16.98 15.23
N ARG A 199 25.17 -15.75 15.74
CA ARG A 199 26.36 -15.31 16.49
C ARG A 199 26.10 -15.05 17.99
N SER A 200 24.92 -15.42 18.51
CA SER A 200 24.49 -15.22 19.92
C SER A 200 24.68 -13.80 20.48
N VAL A 201 24.61 -12.76 19.64
CA VAL A 201 24.66 -11.35 20.08
C VAL A 201 23.25 -10.76 20.02
N GLN A 202 22.75 -10.30 21.16
CA GLN A 202 21.41 -9.72 21.29
C GLN A 202 21.38 -8.31 20.67
N SER A 203 20.89 -8.19 19.43
CA SER A 203 20.71 -6.90 18.76
C SER A 203 19.27 -6.42 18.84
N ASN A 204 19.05 -5.23 19.42
CA ASN A 204 17.73 -4.59 19.61
C ASN A 204 17.14 -3.95 18.34
N GLN A 205 17.50 -4.42 17.14
CA GLN A 205 16.96 -3.86 15.90
C GLN A 205 15.62 -4.52 15.54
N SER A 206 14.56 -3.73 15.57
CA SER A 206 13.19 -4.13 15.21
C SER A 206 13.11 -4.48 13.73
N THR A 207 12.63 -5.67 13.43
CA THR A 207 12.46 -6.14 12.06
C THR A 207 11.06 -5.79 11.57
N ASN A 208 10.97 -4.92 10.57
CA ASN A 208 9.69 -4.49 10.04
C ASN A 208 9.16 -5.48 8.98
N ILE A 209 8.77 -6.67 9.42
CA ILE A 209 8.03 -7.65 8.60
C ILE A 209 6.54 -7.44 8.85
N ARG A 210 5.76 -7.29 7.78
CA ARG A 210 4.31 -7.14 7.84
C ARG A 210 3.60 -8.08 6.89
N LEU A 211 2.52 -8.68 7.36
CA LEU A 211 1.62 -9.49 6.56
C LEU A 211 0.28 -8.76 6.42
N ASN A 212 -0.10 -8.48 5.18
CA ASN A 212 -1.41 -7.94 4.85
C ASN A 212 -2.23 -9.07 4.21
N LEU A 213 -3.42 -9.34 4.73
CA LEU A 213 -4.37 -10.31 4.20
C LEU A 213 -5.68 -9.60 3.89
N ILE A 214 -6.10 -9.67 2.63
CA ILE A 214 -7.35 -9.12 2.14
C ILE A 214 -8.24 -10.28 1.71
N ALA A 215 -9.45 -10.33 2.24
CA ALA A 215 -10.50 -11.24 1.80
C ALA A 215 -11.67 -10.41 1.27
N GLN A 216 -12.19 -10.78 0.10
CA GLN A 216 -13.33 -10.13 -0.52
C GLN A 216 -14.34 -11.19 -0.93
N GLN A 217 -15.61 -10.97 -0.58
CA GLN A 217 -16.70 -11.88 -0.87
C GLN A 217 -17.92 -11.08 -1.35
N GLN A 218 -18.51 -11.50 -2.47
CA GLN A 218 -19.79 -10.96 -2.89
C GLN A 218 -20.87 -11.40 -1.90
N VAL A 219 -21.66 -10.42 -1.46
CA VAL A 219 -22.83 -10.62 -0.59
C VAL A 219 -24.06 -10.84 -1.46
N ALA A 220 -24.40 -9.84 -2.28
CA ALA A 220 -25.58 -9.85 -3.15
C ALA A 220 -25.44 -8.81 -4.26
N GLY A 221 -25.73 -9.20 -5.49
CA GLY A 221 -25.62 -8.40 -6.70
C GLY A 221 -24.31 -7.60 -6.75
N PRO A 222 -24.36 -6.27 -6.84
CA PRO A 222 -23.17 -5.41 -6.90
C PRO A 222 -22.46 -5.21 -5.54
N ILE A 223 -22.95 -5.81 -4.46
CA ILE A 223 -22.44 -5.60 -3.10
C ILE A 223 -21.35 -6.61 -2.77
N VAL A 224 -20.16 -6.10 -2.42
CA VAL A 224 -19.00 -6.89 -2.00
C VAL A 224 -18.59 -6.47 -0.60
N PHE A 225 -18.47 -7.44 0.28
CA PHE A 225 -17.86 -7.25 1.59
C PHE A 225 -16.38 -7.58 1.50
N ARG A 226 -15.53 -6.69 2.01
CA ARG A 226 -14.08 -6.85 2.03
C ARG A 226 -13.56 -6.62 3.44
N VAL A 227 -12.67 -7.51 3.86
CA VAL A 227 -11.91 -7.43 5.09
C VAL A 227 -10.44 -7.26 4.72
N ASP A 228 -9.79 -6.23 5.23
CA ASP A 228 -8.35 -5.99 5.12
C ASP A 228 -7.74 -6.11 6.51
N SER A 229 -6.77 -6.99 6.69
CA SER A 229 -6.14 -7.26 7.98
C SER A 229 -4.62 -7.14 7.84
N LYS A 230 -4.02 -6.42 8.78
CA LYS A 230 -2.60 -6.08 8.76
C LYS A 230 -1.95 -6.54 10.05
N PHE A 231 -0.92 -7.38 9.93
CA PHE A 231 -0.20 -7.96 11.04
C PHE A 231 1.28 -7.55 11.01
N ALA A 232 1.81 -7.09 12.15
CA ALA A 232 3.23 -7.01 12.39
C ALA A 232 3.75 -8.36 12.89
N LEU A 233 4.87 -8.81 12.32
CA LEU A 233 5.54 -10.05 12.70
C LEU A 233 6.81 -9.81 13.54
N ASP A 234 6.98 -8.60 14.08
CA ASP A 234 8.19 -8.25 14.84
C ASP A 234 8.22 -8.91 16.23
N SER A 235 9.39 -9.40 16.63
CA SER A 235 9.59 -10.18 17.85
C SER A 235 10.14 -9.33 19.02
N SER A 236 9.90 -8.02 19.04
CA SER A 236 10.63 -7.09 19.90
C SER A 236 10.07 -6.91 21.31
N SER A 237 8.87 -7.42 21.62
CA SER A 237 8.16 -7.10 22.87
C SER A 237 8.03 -8.25 23.89
N GLY A 238 8.73 -9.37 23.72
CA GLY A 238 8.62 -10.54 24.62
C GLY A 238 7.28 -11.27 24.56
N ARG A 239 6.33 -10.80 23.74
CA ARG A 239 5.12 -11.52 23.35
C ARG A 239 5.42 -12.32 22.09
N TYR A 240 5.37 -13.64 22.20
CA TYR A 240 5.49 -14.53 21.06
C TYR A 240 4.18 -14.47 20.25
N GLY A 241 4.20 -13.90 19.04
CA GLY A 241 3.08 -14.03 18.09
C GLY A 241 2.89 -12.83 17.15
N PRO A 242 2.12 -13.00 16.06
CA PRO A 242 1.73 -11.91 15.17
C PRO A 242 0.88 -10.88 15.92
N GLN A 243 1.22 -9.60 15.81
CA GLN A 243 0.43 -8.50 16.37
C GLN A 243 -0.46 -7.90 15.29
N LEU A 244 -1.77 -7.82 15.54
CA LEU A 244 -2.70 -7.10 14.67
C LEU A 244 -2.40 -5.59 14.76
N GLU A 245 -1.94 -4.99 13.67
CA GLU A 245 -1.73 -3.53 13.54
C GLU A 245 -3.02 -2.82 13.15
N ASP A 246 -3.77 -3.38 12.21
CA ASP A 246 -4.97 -2.76 11.67
C ASP A 246 -5.94 -3.80 11.12
N LEU A 247 -7.22 -3.46 11.16
CA LEU A 247 -8.31 -4.26 10.63
C LEU A 247 -9.32 -3.29 10.03
N ILE A 248 -9.64 -3.44 8.76
CA ILE A 248 -10.58 -2.58 8.05
C ILE A 248 -11.69 -3.46 7.48
N TYR A 249 -12.92 -3.16 7.86
CA TYR A 249 -14.11 -3.71 7.24
C TYR A 249 -14.59 -2.73 6.18
N SER A 250 -14.92 -3.23 5.00
CA SER A 250 -15.39 -2.41 3.89
C SER A 250 -16.55 -3.06 3.17
N LEU A 251 -17.51 -2.22 2.78
CA LEU A 251 -18.66 -2.57 1.99
C LEU A 251 -18.60 -1.77 0.70
N ASN A 252 -18.48 -2.47 -0.42
CA ASN A 252 -18.36 -1.88 -1.74
C ASN A 252 -19.67 -2.11 -2.50
N TYR A 253 -20.21 -1.06 -3.12
CA TYR A 253 -21.31 -1.15 -4.07
C TYR A 253 -20.80 -0.75 -5.45
N SER A 254 -20.70 -1.72 -6.36
CA SER A 254 -20.22 -1.49 -7.73
C SER A 254 -21.32 -0.99 -8.65
N LEU A 255 -21.07 0.14 -9.31
CA LEU A 255 -22.00 0.78 -10.22
C LEU A 255 -21.75 0.26 -11.65
N ARG A 256 -22.50 -0.76 -12.05
CA ARG A 256 -22.38 -1.41 -13.38
C ARG A 256 -22.41 -0.42 -14.55
N LEU A 257 -23.21 0.64 -14.45
CA LEU A 257 -23.33 1.69 -15.48
C LEU A 257 -22.05 2.53 -15.64
N LEU A 258 -21.25 2.62 -14.58
CA LEU A 258 -20.01 3.40 -14.54
C LEU A 258 -18.77 2.52 -14.69
N GLN A 259 -18.93 1.29 -15.19
CA GLN A 259 -17.88 0.31 -15.49
C GLN A 259 -17.05 -0.15 -14.28
N SER A 260 -16.28 0.76 -13.68
CA SER A 260 -15.38 0.57 -12.53
C SER A 260 -15.77 1.48 -11.34
N GLY A 261 -16.77 2.35 -11.54
CA GLY A 261 -17.26 3.24 -10.49
C GLY A 261 -17.86 2.46 -9.32
N LYS A 262 -17.55 2.87 -8.08
CA LYS A 262 -18.05 2.22 -6.86
C LYS A 262 -18.17 3.16 -5.69
N VAL A 263 -19.12 2.87 -4.82
CA VAL A 263 -19.22 3.47 -3.48
C VAL A 263 -18.56 2.52 -2.49
N VAL A 264 -17.62 3.03 -1.70
CA VAL A 264 -16.88 2.26 -0.70
C VAL A 264 -17.17 2.88 0.66
N ALA A 265 -17.83 2.14 1.54
CA ALA A 265 -17.90 2.47 2.95
C ALA A 265 -16.90 1.61 3.71
N TRP A 266 -15.99 2.20 4.47
CA TRP A 266 -15.03 1.46 5.28
C TRP A 266 -14.99 1.94 6.72
N TYR A 267 -14.64 1.03 7.62
CA TYR A 267 -14.49 1.28 9.05
C TYR A 267 -13.34 0.46 9.62
N SER A 268 -12.46 1.10 10.37
CA SER A 268 -11.42 0.44 11.17
C SER A 268 -11.82 0.46 12.64
N PRO A 269 -12.17 -0.69 13.27
CA PRO A 269 -12.38 -0.76 14.72
C PRO A 269 -11.13 -0.42 15.53
N VAL A 270 -9.93 -0.64 14.97
CA VAL A 270 -8.67 -0.34 15.67
C VAL A 270 -8.47 1.16 15.79
N ARG A 271 -8.74 1.90 14.70
CA ARG A 271 -8.60 3.37 14.67
C ARG A 271 -9.86 4.10 15.18
N LYS A 272 -11.01 3.42 15.22
CA LYS A 272 -12.34 4.00 15.47
C LYS A 272 -12.71 5.09 14.45
N GLU A 273 -12.27 4.88 13.22
CA GLU A 273 -12.48 5.79 12.10
C GLU A 273 -13.22 5.06 10.97
N GLY A 274 -14.04 5.80 10.23
CA GLY A 274 -14.68 5.29 9.04
C GLY A 274 -14.94 6.40 8.04
N MET A 275 -15.06 6.02 6.78
CA MET A 275 -15.30 6.96 5.68
C MET A 275 -16.14 6.30 4.60
N ILE A 276 -16.90 7.13 3.89
CA ILE A 276 -17.63 6.74 2.69
C ILE A 276 -17.02 7.51 1.54
N GLU A 277 -16.51 6.77 0.56
CA GLU A 277 -15.87 7.31 -0.64
C GLU A 277 -16.68 6.92 -1.87
N LEU A 278 -16.89 7.88 -2.77
CA LEU A 278 -17.35 7.61 -4.13
C LEU A 278 -16.12 7.61 -5.05
N ARG A 279 -15.81 6.46 -5.64
CA ARG A 279 -14.72 6.31 -6.61
C ARG A 279 -15.30 6.26 -8.01
N LEU A 280 -14.98 7.27 -8.81
CA LEU A 280 -15.38 7.38 -10.22
C LEU A 280 -14.12 7.32 -11.09
N PHE A 281 -14.25 6.78 -12.30
CA PHE A 281 -13.18 6.82 -13.31
C PHE A 281 -11.85 6.17 -12.89
N GLU A 282 -11.91 5.07 -12.13
CA GLU A 282 -10.74 4.19 -11.96
C GLU A 282 -10.51 3.47 -13.30
N PHE A 283 -9.65 4.05 -14.15
CA PHE A 283 -9.20 3.47 -15.42
C PHE A 283 -7.88 2.70 -15.24
#